data_AF-A0A3M6QVA4-F1
#
_entry.id   AF-A0A3M6QVA4-F1
#
_cell.length_a   1.000
_cell.length_b   1.000
_cell.length_c   1.000
_cell.angle_alpha   90.00
_cell.angle_beta   90.00
_cell.angle_gamma   90.00
#
_symmetry.space_group_name_H-M   'P 1'
#
loop_
_entity.id
_entity.type
_entity.pdbx_description
1 polymer ?
#
loop_
_entity_poly.entity_id
_entity_poly.type
_entity_poly.pdbx_seq_one_letter_code
_entity_poly.pdbx_strand_id
1 'polypeptide(L)'
;METHLTQQRITLKNLKVAEFASEETLCFTATVLFDGQAIAYAKNDGQGGQTIVWPCVLGEPIREQIRQAAAYAETLPPEVTDYPDPDDSTRRLTIDITLDYLVDHLAETMHAERKIRSAFQRDIGNKVLFVKDGRLLFVKGAKLKAIADKAAYFASLRARQDKPVVILAELPADEAFALWQQHVVKDDPS
;
A
#
# COMPACT_ATOMS: atom_id res chain seq x y z
N MET A 1 9.85 -1.31 12.58
CA MET A 1 9.04 -0.23 13.19
C MET A 1 8.56 0.60 12.01
N GLU A 2 7.32 0.41 11.56
CA GLU A 2 6.84 1.04 10.32
C GLU A 2 6.56 2.52 10.59
N THR A 3 7.52 3.38 10.29
CA THR A 3 7.31 4.83 10.25
C THR A 3 6.68 5.16 8.91
N HIS A 4 5.37 4.92 8.78
CA HIS A 4 4.63 5.42 7.61
C HIS A 4 4.65 6.94 7.65
N LEU A 5 5.28 7.58 6.66
CA LEU A 5 5.31 9.05 6.49
C LEU A 5 3.88 9.57 6.23
N THR A 6 3.11 9.68 7.31
CA THR A 6 1.68 9.94 7.23
C THR A 6 1.44 11.42 7.01
N GLN A 7 1.13 11.80 5.78
CA GLN A 7 0.75 13.17 5.40
C GLN A 7 -0.24 13.15 4.22
N GLN A 8 -0.93 14.27 3.99
CA GLN A 8 -2.02 14.35 2.99
C GLN A 8 -1.85 15.50 1.99
N ARG A 9 -0.84 16.34 2.15
CA ARG A 9 -0.65 17.53 1.29
C ARG A 9 0.02 17.16 -0.02
N ILE A 10 1.02 16.29 0.04
CA ILE A 10 1.70 15.74 -1.13
C ILE A 10 1.07 14.38 -1.44
N THR A 11 0.49 14.24 -2.62
CA THR A 11 -0.15 12.98 -3.03
C THR A 11 0.22 12.63 -4.46
N LEU A 12 0.05 11.37 -4.83
CA LEU A 12 0.27 10.93 -6.22
C LEU A 12 -1.05 10.56 -6.87
N LYS A 13 -1.19 10.92 -8.15
CA LYS A 13 -2.22 10.36 -9.03
C LYS A 13 -1.57 9.78 -10.28
N ASN A 14 -2.34 8.99 -11.03
CA ASN A 14 -1.89 8.37 -12.27
C ASN A 14 -0.61 7.53 -12.12
N LEU A 15 -0.36 6.98 -10.92
CA LEU A 15 0.79 6.10 -10.67
C LEU A 15 0.72 4.88 -11.60
N LYS A 16 1.76 4.71 -12.43
CA LYS A 16 2.00 3.55 -13.28
C LYS A 16 3.32 2.91 -12.85
N VAL A 17 3.29 1.61 -12.60
CA VAL A 17 4.44 0.84 -12.12
C VAL A 17 4.83 -0.20 -13.16
N ALA A 18 6.13 -0.33 -13.42
CA ALA A 18 6.72 -1.36 -14.25
C ALA A 18 7.57 -2.29 -13.37
N GLU A 19 6.91 -3.20 -12.65
CA GLU A 19 7.57 -4.10 -11.68
C GLU A 19 8.68 -4.94 -12.33
N PHE A 20 8.49 -5.35 -13.60
CA PHE A 20 9.50 -6.10 -14.37
C PHE A 20 10.80 -5.32 -14.65
N ALA A 21 10.80 -4.00 -14.46
CA ALA A 21 11.95 -3.11 -14.64
C ALA A 21 12.43 -2.52 -13.30
N SER A 22 11.94 -3.03 -12.17
CA SER A 22 12.39 -2.63 -10.83
C SER A 22 13.52 -3.56 -10.39
N GLU A 23 14.76 -3.08 -10.43
CA GLU A 23 15.96 -3.85 -10.06
C GLU A 23 16.35 -3.59 -8.59
N GLU A 24 16.45 -2.33 -8.20
CA GLU A 24 16.81 -1.88 -6.84
C GLU A 24 15.73 -0.99 -6.23
N THR A 25 15.18 -0.06 -7.01
CA THR A 25 14.06 0.82 -6.63
C THR A 25 12.82 0.50 -7.45
N LEU A 26 11.66 1.02 -7.05
CA LEU A 26 10.44 0.87 -7.84
C LEU A 26 10.57 1.63 -9.17
N CYS A 27 10.36 0.96 -10.30
CA CYS A 27 10.26 1.62 -11.60
C CYS A 27 8.84 2.15 -11.80
N PHE A 28 8.67 3.48 -11.84
CA PHE A 28 7.35 4.09 -11.95
C PHE A 28 7.31 5.45 -12.64
N THR A 29 6.11 5.87 -12.99
CA THR A 29 5.77 7.27 -13.30
C THR A 29 4.53 7.69 -12.54
N ALA A 30 4.46 8.96 -12.13
CA ALA A 30 3.30 9.51 -11.43
C ALA A 30 3.12 11.02 -11.70
N THR A 31 1.96 11.54 -11.34
CA THR A 31 1.72 12.98 -11.21
C THR A 31 1.70 13.35 -9.73
N VAL A 32 2.57 14.26 -9.32
CA VAL A 32 2.68 14.79 -7.96
C VAL A 32 1.70 15.93 -7.77
N LEU A 33 0.91 15.85 -6.71
CA LEU A 33 -0.03 16.87 -6.29
C LEU A 33 0.45 17.51 -5.00
N PHE A 34 0.25 18.83 -4.88
CA PHE A 34 0.40 19.57 -3.64
C PHE A 34 -0.92 20.28 -3.32
N ASP A 35 -1.49 19.99 -2.15
CA ASP A 35 -2.84 20.41 -1.73
C ASP A 35 -3.91 20.14 -2.80
N GLY A 36 -3.83 18.97 -3.44
CA GLY A 36 -4.74 18.52 -4.49
C GLY A 36 -4.47 19.08 -5.89
N GLN A 37 -3.57 20.07 -6.04
CA GLN A 37 -3.21 20.65 -7.33
C GLN A 37 -2.02 19.90 -7.94
N ALA A 38 -2.09 19.55 -9.23
CA ALA A 38 -0.96 18.91 -9.92
C ALA A 38 0.19 19.90 -10.12
N ILE A 39 1.37 19.57 -9.59
CA ILE A 39 2.55 20.45 -9.62
C ILE A 39 3.70 19.89 -10.46
N ALA A 40 3.87 18.57 -10.47
CA ALA A 40 5.01 17.93 -11.11
C ALA A 40 4.66 16.54 -11.67
N TYR A 41 5.49 16.07 -12.57
CA TYR A 41 5.60 14.67 -12.90
C TYR A 41 6.78 14.06 -12.13
N ALA A 42 6.68 12.78 -11.83
CA ALA A 42 7.74 12.03 -11.18
C ALA A 42 8.03 10.74 -11.93
N LYS A 43 9.29 10.32 -11.91
CA LYS A 43 9.76 9.06 -12.48
C LYS A 43 10.95 8.51 -11.71
N ASN A 44 10.95 7.20 -11.52
CA ASN A 44 12.13 6.43 -11.13
C ASN A 44 12.30 5.30 -12.16
N ASP A 45 13.54 5.05 -12.59
CA ASP A 45 13.86 4.04 -13.59
C ASP A 45 14.03 2.63 -13.00
N GLY A 46 14.09 2.51 -11.67
CA GLY A 46 14.14 1.24 -10.96
C GLY A 46 15.55 0.67 -10.75
N GLN A 47 16.60 1.38 -11.18
CA GLN A 47 17.99 0.95 -11.07
C GLN A 47 18.71 1.51 -9.84
N GLY A 48 17.94 1.94 -8.83
CA GLY A 48 18.48 2.70 -7.71
C GLY A 48 18.54 4.20 -8.00
N GLY A 49 18.97 4.96 -7.01
CA GLY A 49 19.14 6.41 -7.11
C GLY A 49 17.87 7.23 -6.96
N GLN A 50 17.96 8.50 -7.34
CA GLN A 50 16.97 9.52 -7.01
C GLN A 50 15.75 9.47 -7.93
N THR A 51 14.56 9.60 -7.34
CA THR A 51 13.34 9.88 -8.09
C THR A 51 13.41 11.28 -8.73
N ILE A 52 13.26 11.33 -10.05
CA ILE A 52 13.28 12.59 -10.80
C ILE A 52 11.91 13.25 -10.68
N VAL A 53 11.86 14.48 -10.19
CA VAL A 53 10.65 15.30 -10.09
C VAL A 53 10.81 16.54 -10.96
N TRP A 54 9.88 16.78 -11.90
CA TRP A 54 9.94 17.93 -12.80
C TRP A 54 8.58 18.61 -13.00
N PRO A 55 8.54 19.94 -13.24
CA PRO A 55 7.29 20.68 -13.37
C PRO A 55 6.36 20.13 -14.46
N CYS A 56 5.05 20.10 -14.17
CA CYS A 56 4.06 19.63 -15.15
C CYS A 56 3.79 20.63 -16.28
N VAL A 57 4.10 21.91 -16.03
CA VAL A 57 4.05 23.03 -16.98
C VAL A 57 5.27 23.93 -16.76
N LEU A 58 5.54 24.86 -17.67
CA LEU A 58 6.60 25.85 -17.50
C LEU A 58 6.06 27.12 -16.84
N GLY A 59 6.87 27.74 -15.97
CA GLY A 59 6.57 29.04 -15.38
C GLY A 59 7.05 29.17 -13.94
N GLU A 60 7.16 30.40 -13.44
CA GLU A 60 7.50 30.63 -12.03
C GLU A 60 6.42 30.20 -11.03
N PRO A 61 5.11 30.36 -11.29
CA PRO A 61 4.09 29.93 -10.33
C PRO A 61 4.18 28.44 -9.96
N ILE A 62 4.42 27.57 -10.94
CA ILE A 62 4.55 26.12 -10.70
C ILE A 62 5.86 25.77 -9.99
N ARG A 63 6.95 26.50 -10.28
CA ARG A 63 8.24 26.35 -9.58
C ARG A 63 8.13 26.75 -8.12
N GLU A 64 7.38 27.82 -7.81
CA GLU A 64 7.07 28.22 -6.45
C GLU A 64 6.28 27.12 -5.72
N GLN A 65 5.26 26.54 -6.35
CA GLN A 65 4.50 25.43 -5.75
C GLN A 65 5.38 24.20 -5.47
N ILE A 66 6.33 23.88 -6.35
CA ILE A 66 7.29 22.78 -6.11
C ILE A 66 8.24 23.13 -4.97
N ARG A 67 8.73 24.37 -4.87
CA ARG A 67 9.54 24.83 -3.74
C ARG A 67 8.77 24.76 -2.41
N GLN A 68 7.50 25.11 -2.41
CA GLN A 68 6.62 24.99 -1.24
C GLN A 68 6.39 23.53 -0.84
N ALA A 69 6.19 22.64 -1.82
CA ALA A 69 6.09 21.20 -1.56
C ALA A 69 7.40 20.62 -0.99
N ALA A 70 8.56 21.03 -1.53
CA ALA A 70 9.86 20.62 -1.01
C ALA A 70 10.10 21.10 0.42
N ALA A 71 9.86 22.39 0.68
CA ALA A 71 9.95 22.95 2.02
C ALA A 71 8.99 22.24 3.01
N TYR A 72 7.80 21.86 2.56
CA TYR A 72 6.88 21.08 3.38
C TYR A 72 7.41 19.66 3.68
N ALA A 73 7.96 18.96 2.67
CA ALA A 73 8.55 17.64 2.86
C ALA A 73 9.66 17.68 3.93
N GLU A 74 10.51 18.70 3.89
CA GLU A 74 11.59 18.91 4.87
C GLU A 74 11.07 19.17 6.30
N THR A 75 9.80 19.53 6.49
CA THR A 75 9.19 19.66 7.83
C THR A 75 8.69 18.33 8.41
N LEU A 76 8.64 17.28 7.61
CA LEU A 76 8.19 15.97 8.06
C LEU A 76 9.23 15.33 8.98
N PRO A 77 8.82 14.51 9.96
CA PRO A 77 9.76 13.78 10.80
C PRO A 77 10.69 12.92 9.93
N PRO A 78 11.99 12.87 10.25
CA PRO A 78 12.91 12.01 9.52
C PRO A 78 12.54 10.54 9.70
N GLU A 79 12.82 9.75 8.67
CA GLU A 79 12.65 8.30 8.71
C GLU A 79 13.88 7.67 9.36
N VAL A 80 13.67 6.72 10.27
CA VAL A 80 14.75 6.00 10.95
C VAL A 80 14.62 4.54 10.58
N THR A 81 15.62 4.03 9.84
CA THR A 81 15.68 2.65 9.39
C THR A 81 16.89 1.94 9.99
N ASP A 82 16.82 0.61 10.09
CA ASP A 82 17.96 -0.19 10.54
C ASP A 82 19.02 -0.20 9.43
N TYR A 83 20.25 0.17 9.78
CA TYR A 83 21.38 0.17 8.86
C TYR A 83 22.57 -0.50 9.56
N PRO A 84 23.00 -1.70 9.11
CA PRO A 84 24.07 -2.43 9.73
C PRO A 84 25.43 -1.84 9.33
N ASP A 85 25.78 -0.72 9.97
CA ASP A 85 27.14 -0.19 9.92
C ASP A 85 27.97 -0.85 11.04
N PRO A 86 29.08 -1.53 10.71
CA PRO A 86 29.99 -2.10 11.71
C PRO A 86 30.53 -1.08 12.71
N ASP A 87 30.63 0.19 12.31
CA ASP A 87 31.22 1.27 13.10
C ASP A 87 30.17 2.14 13.82
N ASP A 88 28.87 1.97 13.51
CA ASP A 88 27.76 2.63 14.22
C ASP A 88 27.06 1.65 15.17
N SER A 89 27.32 1.83 16.47
CA SER A 89 26.67 1.05 17.53
C SER A 89 25.14 1.19 17.58
N THR A 90 24.58 2.27 17.01
CA THR A 90 23.12 2.46 16.94
C THR A 90 22.48 1.60 15.86
N ARG A 91 23.25 1.22 14.83
CA ARG A 91 22.79 0.49 13.64
C ARG A 91 21.54 1.09 13.00
N ARG A 92 21.45 2.41 12.99
CA ARG A 92 20.30 3.15 12.48
C ARG A 92 20.76 4.23 11.53
N LEU A 93 20.06 4.33 10.40
CA LEU A 93 20.19 5.43 9.46
C LEU A 93 18.99 6.36 9.64
N THR A 94 19.28 7.64 9.88
CA THR A 94 18.28 8.70 9.86
C THR A 94 18.28 9.34 8.47
N ILE A 95 17.11 9.40 7.85
CA ILE A 95 16.90 9.95 6.51
C ILE A 95 16.01 11.19 6.64
N ASP A 96 16.55 12.35 6.29
CA ASP A 96 15.79 13.58 6.18
C ASP A 96 14.86 13.52 4.96
N ILE A 97 13.62 13.98 5.11
CA ILE A 97 12.59 13.79 4.10
C ILE A 97 12.67 14.89 3.04
N THR A 98 13.21 14.54 1.87
CA THR A 98 13.16 15.38 0.67
C THR A 98 11.89 15.11 -0.14
N LEU A 99 11.54 16.02 -1.06
CA LEU A 99 10.35 15.84 -1.92
C LEU A 99 10.42 14.56 -2.76
N ASP A 100 11.57 14.29 -3.36
CA ASP A 100 11.81 13.11 -4.18
C ASP A 100 11.77 11.81 -3.36
N TYR A 101 12.34 11.79 -2.16
CA TYR A 101 12.23 10.66 -1.23
C TYR A 101 10.77 10.39 -0.86
N LEU A 102 10.02 11.44 -0.49
CA LEU A 102 8.61 11.30 -0.16
C LEU A 102 7.79 10.79 -1.35
N VAL A 103 8.07 11.25 -2.56
CA VAL A 103 7.40 10.77 -3.78
C VAL A 103 7.70 9.29 -4.03
N ASP A 104 8.94 8.85 -3.82
CA ASP A 104 9.34 7.46 -3.93
C ASP A 104 8.58 6.59 -2.91
N HIS A 105 8.64 6.97 -1.62
CA HIS A 105 7.93 6.30 -0.53
C HIS A 105 6.42 6.21 -0.77
N LEU A 106 5.79 7.29 -1.27
CA LEU A 106 4.37 7.29 -1.62
C LEU A 106 4.07 6.34 -2.79
N ALA A 107 4.95 6.26 -3.79
CA ALA A 107 4.78 5.36 -4.93
C ALA A 107 4.84 3.90 -4.47
N GLU A 108 5.81 3.55 -3.63
CA GLU A 108 5.95 2.22 -3.01
C GLU A 108 4.74 1.85 -2.17
N THR A 109 4.34 2.73 -1.26
CA THR A 109 3.17 2.53 -0.39
C THR A 109 1.91 2.29 -1.21
N MET A 110 1.63 3.16 -2.20
CA MET A 110 0.47 3.00 -3.06
C MET A 110 0.54 1.72 -3.92
N HIS A 111 1.74 1.31 -4.35
CA HIS A 111 1.90 0.07 -5.10
C HIS A 111 1.64 -1.16 -4.22
N ALA A 112 2.20 -1.20 -3.01
CA ALA A 112 1.97 -2.25 -2.04
C ALA A 112 0.48 -2.36 -1.67
N GLU A 113 -0.18 -1.25 -1.38
CA GLU A 113 -1.61 -1.21 -1.11
C GLU A 113 -2.45 -1.76 -2.27
N ARG A 114 -2.10 -1.40 -3.52
CA ARG A 114 -2.77 -1.95 -4.71
C ARG A 114 -2.59 -3.46 -4.83
N LYS A 115 -1.39 -3.98 -4.53
CA LYS A 115 -1.13 -5.44 -4.53
C LYS A 115 -1.96 -6.15 -3.46
N ILE A 116 -1.98 -5.64 -2.24
CA ILE A 116 -2.76 -6.20 -1.12
C ILE A 116 -4.26 -6.17 -1.45
N ARG A 117 -4.78 -5.03 -1.95
CA ARG A 117 -6.20 -4.93 -2.37
C ARG A 117 -6.53 -5.87 -3.53
N SER A 118 -5.65 -6.03 -4.50
CA SER A 118 -5.86 -6.95 -5.64
C SER A 118 -5.85 -8.41 -5.18
N ALA A 119 -4.97 -8.77 -4.24
CA ALA A 119 -4.94 -10.10 -3.64
C ALA A 119 -6.24 -10.38 -2.87
N PHE A 120 -6.71 -9.44 -2.06
CA PHE A 120 -7.99 -9.52 -1.39
C PHE A 120 -9.15 -9.72 -2.36
N GLN A 121 -9.25 -8.89 -3.42
CA GLN A 121 -10.31 -9.00 -4.42
C GLN A 121 -10.32 -10.37 -5.12
N ARG A 122 -9.13 -10.91 -5.43
CA ARG A 122 -8.99 -12.25 -6.01
C ARG A 122 -9.47 -13.32 -5.04
N ASP A 123 -9.13 -13.20 -3.77
CA ASP A 123 -9.49 -14.17 -2.74
C ASP A 123 -10.98 -14.14 -2.43
N ILE A 124 -11.52 -12.96 -2.06
CA ILE A 124 -12.93 -12.82 -1.70
C ILE A 124 -13.86 -13.08 -2.90
N GLY A 125 -13.40 -12.79 -4.12
CA GLY A 125 -14.18 -13.06 -5.32
C GLY A 125 -14.27 -14.54 -5.71
N ASN A 126 -13.36 -15.39 -5.23
CA ASN A 126 -13.29 -16.80 -5.65
C ASN A 126 -13.52 -17.78 -4.51
N LYS A 127 -13.04 -17.47 -3.30
CA LYS A 127 -13.08 -18.37 -2.14
C LYS A 127 -14.22 -18.00 -1.22
N VAL A 128 -14.81 -18.99 -0.56
CA VAL A 128 -15.66 -18.74 0.61
C VAL A 128 -14.73 -18.59 1.81
N LEU A 129 -14.40 -17.34 2.16
CA LEU A 129 -13.53 -16.98 3.28
C LEU A 129 -14.34 -16.79 4.55
N PHE A 130 -13.82 -17.27 5.68
CA PHE A 130 -14.42 -17.05 6.98
C PHE A 130 -13.37 -17.05 8.09
N VAL A 131 -13.61 -16.29 9.15
CA VAL A 131 -12.80 -16.34 10.37
C VAL A 131 -13.44 -17.26 11.38
N LYS A 132 -12.64 -18.15 11.95
CA LYS A 132 -12.99 -19.05 13.05
C LYS A 132 -11.86 -19.07 14.06
N ASP A 133 -12.16 -18.81 15.32
CA ASP A 133 -11.18 -18.90 16.41
C ASP A 133 -9.92 -18.03 16.16
N GLY A 134 -10.12 -16.83 15.62
CA GLY A 134 -9.03 -15.91 15.28
C GLY A 134 -8.16 -16.34 14.09
N ARG A 135 -8.62 -17.29 13.27
CA ARG A 135 -7.90 -17.75 12.07
C ARG A 135 -8.74 -17.54 10.82
N LEU A 136 -8.11 -17.03 9.76
CA LEU A 136 -8.71 -16.94 8.43
C LEU A 136 -8.67 -18.32 7.77
N LEU A 137 -9.84 -18.82 7.37
CA LEU A 137 -10.03 -20.12 6.73
C LEU A 137 -10.80 -19.95 5.42
N PHE A 138 -10.74 -20.98 4.57
CA PHE A 138 -11.54 -21.06 3.36
C PHE A 138 -12.11 -22.45 3.13
N VAL A 139 -13.25 -22.54 2.45
CA VAL A 139 -13.84 -23.82 2.07
C VAL A 139 -13.18 -24.36 0.80
N LYS A 140 -12.41 -25.45 0.91
CA LYS A 140 -11.74 -26.09 -0.22
C LYS A 140 -12.75 -26.57 -1.27
N GLY A 141 -12.50 -26.26 -2.53
CA GLY A 141 -13.33 -26.67 -3.67
C GLY A 141 -14.61 -25.83 -3.88
N ALA A 142 -15.00 -24.99 -2.93
CA ALA A 142 -16.12 -24.08 -3.09
C ALA A 142 -15.67 -22.81 -3.84
N LYS A 143 -16.37 -22.49 -4.93
CA LYS A 143 -16.19 -21.21 -5.65
C LYS A 143 -17.33 -20.28 -5.28
N LEU A 144 -17.04 -19.14 -4.64
CA LEU A 144 -18.09 -18.21 -4.17
C LEU A 144 -19.04 -17.77 -5.28
N LYS A 145 -18.50 -17.51 -6.49
CA LYS A 145 -19.27 -17.11 -7.67
C LYS A 145 -20.20 -18.21 -8.23
N ALA A 146 -19.93 -19.48 -7.92
CA ALA A 146 -20.73 -20.61 -8.40
C ALA A 146 -21.87 -20.99 -7.43
N ILE A 147 -21.93 -20.36 -6.26
CA ILE A 147 -22.98 -20.62 -5.27
C ILE A 147 -24.22 -19.80 -5.65
N ALA A 148 -25.27 -20.49 -6.09
CA ALA A 148 -26.53 -19.87 -6.48
C ALA A 148 -27.26 -19.26 -5.27
N ASP A 149 -27.46 -20.05 -4.21
CA ASP A 149 -28.05 -19.59 -2.96
C ASP A 149 -26.98 -19.43 -1.88
N LYS A 150 -26.41 -18.23 -1.82
CA LYS A 150 -25.38 -17.89 -0.83
C LYS A 150 -25.91 -17.94 0.59
N ALA A 151 -27.15 -17.52 0.82
CA ALA A 151 -27.73 -17.47 2.16
C ALA A 151 -27.88 -18.88 2.76
N ALA A 152 -28.47 -19.82 2.00
CA ALA A 152 -28.59 -21.21 2.43
C ALA A 152 -27.23 -21.90 2.59
N TYR A 153 -26.28 -21.59 1.70
CA TYR A 153 -24.92 -22.12 1.80
C TYR A 153 -24.21 -21.64 3.07
N PHE A 154 -24.29 -20.34 3.39
CA PHE A 154 -23.68 -19.76 4.58
C PHE A 154 -24.34 -20.22 5.87
N ALA A 155 -25.67 -20.38 5.89
CA ALA A 155 -26.38 -20.99 7.01
C ALA A 155 -25.91 -22.44 7.25
N SER A 156 -25.78 -23.23 6.18
CA SER A 156 -25.26 -24.60 6.24
C SER A 156 -23.79 -24.64 6.69
N LEU A 157 -22.97 -23.70 6.25
CA LEU A 157 -21.58 -23.58 6.66
C LEU A 157 -21.50 -23.37 8.17
N ARG A 158 -22.27 -22.42 8.72
CA ARG A 158 -22.36 -22.14 10.16
C ARG A 158 -22.84 -23.36 10.97
N ALA A 159 -23.88 -24.04 10.50
CA ALA A 159 -24.44 -25.21 11.18
C ALA A 159 -23.45 -26.38 11.31
N ARG A 160 -22.43 -26.43 10.44
CA ARG A 160 -21.35 -27.44 10.47
C ARG A 160 -20.18 -27.06 11.38
N GLN A 161 -20.16 -25.84 11.93
CA GLN A 161 -19.09 -25.40 12.81
C GLN A 161 -19.47 -25.60 14.28
N ASP A 162 -18.50 -26.04 15.07
CA ASP A 162 -18.53 -26.13 16.52
C ASP A 162 -18.35 -24.77 17.22
N LYS A 163 -17.88 -23.77 16.48
CA LYS A 163 -17.64 -22.40 16.96
C LYS A 163 -18.27 -21.38 16.00
N PRO A 164 -18.65 -20.19 16.50
CA PRO A 164 -19.11 -19.09 15.64
C PRO A 164 -18.08 -18.74 14.56
N VAL A 165 -18.58 -18.41 13.37
CA VAL A 165 -17.75 -17.97 12.24
C VAL A 165 -18.26 -16.67 11.64
N VAL A 166 -17.31 -15.84 11.20
CA VAL A 166 -17.59 -14.60 10.46
C VAL A 166 -17.25 -14.84 9.00
N ILE A 167 -18.25 -14.81 8.11
CA ILE A 167 -18.04 -15.03 6.68
C ILE A 167 -17.80 -13.68 6.01
N LEU A 168 -16.64 -13.51 5.39
CA LEU A 168 -16.21 -12.21 4.86
C LEU A 168 -17.16 -11.67 3.77
N ALA A 169 -17.78 -12.57 3.00
CA ALA A 169 -18.69 -12.20 1.91
C ALA A 169 -20.03 -11.59 2.38
N GLU A 170 -20.34 -11.62 3.68
CA GLU A 170 -21.52 -10.99 4.26
C GLU A 170 -21.22 -9.62 4.89
N LEU A 171 -19.94 -9.24 4.99
CA LEU A 171 -19.51 -7.95 5.54
C LEU A 171 -19.46 -6.87 4.45
N PRO A 172 -19.56 -5.57 4.82
CA PRO A 172 -19.15 -4.47 3.96
C PRO A 172 -17.72 -4.67 3.45
N ALA A 173 -17.43 -4.20 2.24
CA ALA A 173 -16.15 -4.47 1.57
C ALA A 173 -14.93 -4.02 2.38
N ASP A 174 -15.01 -2.85 3.03
CA ASP A 174 -13.90 -2.32 3.83
C ASP A 174 -13.70 -3.09 5.14
N GLU A 175 -14.77 -3.52 5.79
CA GLU A 175 -14.69 -4.38 6.99
C GLU A 175 -14.11 -5.75 6.66
N ALA A 176 -14.55 -6.34 5.54
CA ALA A 176 -14.02 -7.61 5.03
C ALA A 176 -12.52 -7.49 4.69
N PHE A 177 -12.11 -6.38 4.08
CA PHE A 177 -10.71 -6.11 3.74
C PHE A 177 -9.85 -5.98 5.01
N ALA A 178 -10.28 -5.16 5.97
CA ALA A 178 -9.57 -4.97 7.23
C ALA A 178 -9.39 -6.29 7.99
N LEU A 179 -10.45 -7.10 8.07
CA LEU A 179 -10.40 -8.41 8.71
C LEU A 179 -9.45 -9.37 7.97
N TRP A 180 -9.51 -9.42 6.64
CA TRP A 180 -8.61 -10.26 5.84
C TRP A 180 -7.15 -9.84 6.00
N GLN A 181 -6.86 -8.54 5.93
CA GLN A 181 -5.52 -7.99 6.01
C GLN A 181 -4.86 -8.30 7.37
N GLN A 182 -5.62 -8.21 8.47
CA GLN A 182 -5.12 -8.57 9.81
C GLN A 182 -4.60 -10.00 9.92
N HIS A 183 -5.09 -10.93 9.11
CA HIS A 183 -4.65 -12.32 9.13
C HIS A 183 -3.54 -12.59 8.13
N VAL A 184 -3.58 -11.98 6.94
CA VAL A 184 -2.54 -12.20 5.91
C VAL A 184 -1.22 -11.52 6.27
N VAL A 185 -1.25 -10.36 6.92
CA VAL A 185 -0.02 -9.65 7.34
C VAL A 185 0.65 -10.31 8.55
N LYS A 186 -0.12 -11.00 9.41
CA LYS A 186 0.44 -11.70 10.59
C LYS A 186 1.14 -13.02 10.25
N ASP A 187 0.83 -13.60 9.10
CA ASP A 187 1.40 -14.86 8.64
C ASP A 187 2.66 -14.66 7.77
N ASP A 188 3.14 -13.42 7.60
CA ASP A 188 4.41 -13.10 6.93
C ASP A 188 5.52 -12.98 8.01
N PRO A 189 6.36 -14.02 8.20
CA PRO A 189 7.48 -13.92 9.12
C PRO A 189 8.51 -12.98 8.49
N SER A 190 8.60 -11.76 9.01
CA SER A 190 9.73 -10.87 8.79
C SER A 190 11.06 -11.56 9.11
#